data_AF-A0A254TIJ5-F1
#
_entry.id   AF-A0A254TIJ5-F1
#
_cell.length_a   1.000
_cell.length_b   1.000
_cell.length_c   1.000
_cell.angle_alpha   90.00
_cell.angle_beta   90.00
_cell.angle_gamma   90.00
#
_symmetry.space_group_name_H-M   'P 1'
#
loop_
_entity.id
_entity.type
_entity.pdbx_description
1 polymer ?
#
loop_
_entity_poly.entity_id
_entity_poly.type
_entity_poly.pdbx_seq_one_letter_code
_entity_poly.pdbx_strand_id
1 'polypeptide(L)'
;MEKVEIFTDGACKGNPGRGGWGALLIAGTHKKELYGGEPNTTNNRMELRAVIEALTALKRPCEVIVHTDSQYVQKGISEWIHGWKARGWKTAAKEPVKNADLWQALDAAQARHKIEWRWVKGHAGHDGNERADALANLGVGSVS
;
A
#
# COMPACT_ATOMS: atom_id res chain seq x y z
N MET A 1 3.29 11.93 -18.82
CA MET A 1 3.78 12.39 -17.50
C MET A 1 5.01 11.55 -17.15
N GLU A 2 5.71 11.81 -16.04
CA GLU A 2 6.77 10.91 -15.60
C GLU A 2 6.17 9.57 -15.14
N LYS A 3 6.73 8.47 -15.63
CA LYS A 3 6.30 7.12 -15.29
C LYS A 3 7.08 6.62 -14.07
N VAL A 4 6.36 6.16 -13.05
CA VAL A 4 6.94 5.64 -11.81
C VAL A 4 6.41 4.23 -11.57
N GLU A 5 7.31 3.29 -11.35
CA GLU A 5 6.96 1.94 -10.88
C GLU A 5 7.11 1.90 -9.37
N ILE A 6 6.09 1.39 -8.69
CA ILE A 6 6.02 1.30 -7.24
C ILE A 6 5.78 -0.16 -6.87
N PHE A 7 6.62 -0.72 -6.01
CA PHE A 7 6.45 -2.04 -5.42
C PHE A 7 6.22 -1.87 -3.93
N THR A 8 5.21 -2.53 -3.39
CA THR A 8 4.79 -2.33 -1.99
C THR A 8 4.48 -3.66 -1.32
N ASP A 9 4.88 -3.79 -0.07
CA ASP A 9 4.57 -4.94 0.76
C ASP A 9 4.36 -4.53 2.23
N GLY A 10 3.65 -5.38 2.98
CA GLY A 10 3.37 -5.24 4.39
C GLY A 10 3.58 -6.55 5.14
N ALA A 11 4.28 -6.47 6.27
CA ALA A 11 4.59 -7.60 7.13
C ALA A 11 4.08 -7.36 8.55
N CYS A 12 3.65 -8.42 9.24
CA CYS A 12 3.23 -8.33 10.64
C CYS A 12 3.64 -9.58 11.43
N LYS A 13 4.31 -9.38 12.57
CA LYS A 13 4.64 -10.42 13.55
C LYS A 13 3.54 -10.50 14.60
N GLY A 14 2.59 -11.39 14.37
CA GLY A 14 1.29 -11.44 15.07
C GLY A 14 0.24 -10.58 14.35
N ASN A 15 -1.04 -10.94 14.44
CA ASN A 15 -2.11 -10.23 13.72
C ASN A 15 -3.37 -10.06 14.61
N PRO A 16 -3.44 -9.04 15.48
CA PRO A 16 -2.56 -7.88 15.53
C PRO A 16 -1.20 -8.12 16.23
N GLY A 17 -0.22 -7.29 15.90
CA GLY A 17 1.14 -7.36 16.44
C GLY A 17 2.05 -6.29 15.86
N ARG A 18 3.37 -6.46 16.01
CA ARG A 18 4.37 -5.55 15.44
C ARG A 18 4.36 -5.67 13.93
N GLY A 19 4.06 -4.59 13.23
CA GLY A 19 4.02 -4.56 11.78
C GLY A 19 4.99 -3.58 11.16
N GLY A 20 5.31 -3.83 9.90
CA GLY A 20 6.15 -3.00 9.06
C GLY A 20 5.63 -2.95 7.65
N TRP A 21 5.89 -1.85 6.97
CA TRP A 21 5.54 -1.62 5.58
C TRP A 21 6.79 -1.22 4.82
N GLY A 22 6.84 -1.59 3.54
CA GLY A 22 7.98 -1.33 2.65
C GLY A 22 7.51 -0.90 1.27
N ALA A 23 8.20 0.07 0.69
CA ALA A 23 7.94 0.50 -0.68
C ALA A 23 9.22 0.83 -1.44
N LEU A 24 9.31 0.34 -2.68
CA LEU A 24 10.35 0.68 -3.65
C LEU A 24 9.73 1.48 -4.78
N LEU A 25 10.23 2.69 -5.03
CA LEU A 25 9.81 3.56 -6.14
C LEU A 25 10.94 3.65 -7.15
N ILE A 26 10.61 3.49 -8.44
CA ILE A 26 11.56 3.53 -9.55
C ILE A 26 11.07 4.54 -10.60
N ALA A 27 11.87 5.57 -10.86
CA ALA A 27 11.62 6.59 -11.88
C ALA A 27 12.83 6.69 -12.81
N GLY A 28 12.75 6.02 -13.97
CA GLY A 28 13.89 5.86 -14.86
C GLY A 28 15.04 5.12 -14.17
N THR A 29 16.18 5.80 -13.99
CA THR A 29 17.35 5.25 -13.30
C THR A 29 17.34 5.49 -11.78
N HIS A 30 16.43 6.34 -11.28
CA HIS A 30 16.37 6.69 -9.87
C HIS A 30 15.55 5.66 -9.11
N LYS A 31 16.10 5.17 -8.00
CA LYS A 31 15.41 4.30 -7.05
C LYS A 31 15.28 5.01 -5.72
N LYS A 32 14.13 4.86 -5.08
CA LYS A 32 13.87 5.37 -3.72
C LYS A 32 13.21 4.28 -2.91
N GLU A 33 13.78 4.01 -1.74
CA GLU A 33 13.27 3.01 -0.80
C GLU A 33 12.67 3.71 0.41
N LEU A 34 11.52 3.21 0.83
CA LEU A 34 10.79 3.70 1.99
C LEU A 34 10.38 2.51 2.86
N TYR A 35 10.44 2.70 4.17
CA TYR A 35 9.93 1.73 5.12
C TYR A 35 9.51 2.43 6.41
N GLY A 36 8.69 1.75 7.18
CA GLY A 36 8.27 2.18 8.51
C GLY A 36 7.56 1.05 9.24
N GLY A 37 7.26 1.24 10.52
CA GLY A 37 6.58 0.23 11.32
C GLY A 37 5.65 0.81 12.36
N GLU A 38 4.77 -0.05 12.87
CA GLU A 38 3.83 0.25 13.96
C GLU A 38 3.89 -0.89 15.01
N PRO A 39 3.97 -0.59 16.31
CA PRO A 39 4.15 -1.60 17.36
C PRO A 39 2.93 -2.52 17.53
N ASN A 40 1.73 -2.04 17.17
CA ASN A 40 0.50 -2.81 17.25
C ASN A 40 -0.43 -2.48 16.07
N THR A 41 -0.38 -3.32 15.04
CA THR A 41 -1.10 -3.15 13.78
C THR A 41 -1.47 -4.50 13.19
N THR A 42 -1.92 -4.55 11.94
CA THR A 42 -2.27 -5.79 11.22
C THR A 42 -1.60 -5.83 9.85
N ASN A 43 -1.50 -7.00 9.22
CA ASN A 43 -0.91 -7.12 7.88
C ASN A 43 -1.60 -6.19 6.88
N ASN A 44 -2.94 -6.25 6.80
CA ASN A 44 -3.73 -5.43 5.88
C ASN A 44 -3.53 -3.92 6.07
N ARG A 45 -3.27 -3.47 7.31
CA ARG A 45 -2.98 -2.05 7.56
C ARG A 45 -1.60 -1.68 7.02
N MET A 46 -0.61 -2.55 7.17
CA MET A 46 0.74 -2.32 6.63
C MET A 46 0.78 -2.36 5.11
N GLU A 47 0.05 -3.29 4.48
CA GLU A 47 -0.10 -3.33 3.03
C GLU A 47 -0.70 -2.02 2.49
N LEU A 48 -1.78 -1.51 3.12
CA LEU A 48 -2.36 -0.22 2.75
C LEU A 48 -1.40 0.93 2.99
N ARG A 49 -0.71 0.93 4.13
CA ARG A 49 0.23 2.00 4.51
C ARG A 49 1.39 2.10 3.52
N ALA A 50 1.93 0.97 3.07
CA ALA A 50 2.99 0.93 2.06
C ALA A 50 2.60 1.72 0.80
N VAL A 51 1.39 1.50 0.29
CA VAL A 51 0.90 2.18 -0.91
C VAL A 51 0.66 3.67 -0.65
N ILE A 52 0.05 4.02 0.49
CA ILE A 52 -0.24 5.42 0.86
C ILE A 52 1.05 6.23 0.94
N GLU A 53 2.07 5.71 1.62
CA GLU A 53 3.35 6.39 1.81
C GLU A 53 4.12 6.50 0.49
N ALA A 54 4.07 5.48 -0.36
CA ALA A 54 4.67 5.52 -1.68
C ALA A 54 4.03 6.59 -2.58
N LEU A 55 2.70 6.67 -2.63
CA LEU A 55 1.99 7.69 -3.42
C LEU A 55 2.21 9.09 -2.84
N THR A 56 2.17 9.24 -1.52
CA THR A 56 2.40 10.52 -0.84
C THR A 56 3.81 11.06 -1.07
N ALA A 57 4.80 10.18 -1.24
CA ALA A 57 6.18 10.58 -1.51
C ALA A 57 6.37 11.24 -2.89
N LEU A 58 5.41 11.12 -3.80
CA LEU A 58 5.43 11.76 -5.11
C LEU A 58 5.04 13.24 -4.98
N LYS A 59 5.99 14.11 -5.35
CA LYS A 59 5.83 15.57 -5.21
C LYS A 59 4.97 16.21 -6.31
N ARG A 60 4.70 15.48 -7.39
CA ARG A 60 3.96 15.94 -8.58
C ARG A 60 3.03 14.84 -9.11
N PRO A 61 1.99 15.17 -9.89
CA PRO A 61 1.19 14.18 -10.61
C PRO A 61 2.06 13.30 -11.51
N CYS A 62 1.86 11.99 -11.45
CA CYS A 62 2.66 10.97 -12.15
C CYS A 62 1.74 9.92 -12.77
N GLU A 63 2.27 9.22 -13.78
CA GLU A 63 1.71 7.94 -14.24
C GLU A 63 2.37 6.84 -13.44
N VAL A 64 1.59 6.15 -12.61
CA VAL A 64 2.12 5.22 -11.60
C VAL A 64 1.66 3.82 -11.92
N ILE A 65 2.58 2.85 -11.89
CA ILE A 65 2.24 1.43 -11.87
C ILE A 65 2.51 0.91 -10.47
N VAL A 66 1.46 0.53 -9.75
CA VAL A 66 1.57 -0.05 -8.41
C VAL A 66 1.53 -1.57 -8.51
N HIS A 67 2.62 -2.20 -8.08
CA HIS A 67 2.77 -3.63 -7.92
C HIS A 67 2.54 -4.01 -6.45
N THR A 68 1.54 -4.85 -6.22
CA THR A 68 1.23 -5.39 -4.89
C THR A 68 0.79 -6.85 -5.01
N ASP A 69 1.16 -7.69 -4.06
CA ASP A 69 0.65 -9.05 -3.92
C ASP A 69 -0.56 -9.16 -2.98
N SER A 70 -0.90 -8.06 -2.30
CA SER A 70 -2.07 -7.99 -1.44
C SER A 70 -3.35 -8.10 -2.24
N GLN A 71 -4.03 -9.23 -2.08
CA GLN A 71 -5.41 -9.38 -2.56
C GLN A 71 -6.37 -8.40 -1.86
N TYR A 72 -6.05 -7.98 -0.63
CA TYR A 72 -6.89 -7.05 0.13
C TYR A 72 -6.85 -5.65 -0.50
N VAL A 73 -5.65 -5.16 -0.85
CA VAL A 73 -5.48 -3.89 -1.56
C VAL A 73 -6.09 -3.98 -2.96
N GLN A 74 -5.77 -5.05 -3.72
CA GLN A 74 -6.27 -5.24 -5.08
C GLN A 74 -7.80 -5.21 -5.13
N LYS A 75 -8.49 -6.05 -4.34
CA LYS A 75 -9.96 -6.11 -4.30
C LYS A 75 -10.57 -4.81 -3.77
N GLY A 76 -9.95 -4.21 -2.77
CA GLY A 76 -10.49 -2.98 -2.20
C GLY A 76 -10.47 -1.82 -3.19
N ILE A 77 -9.41 -1.67 -3.99
CA ILE A 77 -9.35 -0.68 -5.06
C ILE A 77 -10.28 -1.03 -6.23
N SER A 78 -10.31 -2.29 -6.68
CA SER A 78 -11.05 -2.66 -7.89
C SER A 78 -12.56 -2.80 -7.68
N GLU A 79 -13.00 -3.22 -6.49
CA GLU A 79 -14.39 -3.59 -6.24
C GLU A 79 -15.06 -2.75 -5.16
N TRP A 80 -14.38 -2.51 -4.04
CA TRP A 80 -15.07 -2.05 -2.82
C TRP A 80 -15.10 -0.53 -2.65
N ILE A 81 -14.02 0.16 -3.01
CA ILE A 81 -13.82 1.59 -2.70
C ILE A 81 -14.93 2.47 -3.29
N HIS A 82 -15.40 2.17 -4.50
CA HIS A 82 -16.50 2.90 -5.14
C HIS A 82 -17.80 2.79 -4.35
N GLY A 83 -18.14 1.57 -3.91
CA GLY A 83 -19.33 1.31 -3.09
C GLY A 83 -19.24 1.96 -1.71
N TRP A 84 -18.06 1.90 -1.08
CA TRP A 84 -17.83 2.55 0.21
C TRP A 84 -17.94 4.06 0.13
N LYS A 85 -17.33 4.69 -0.89
CA LYS A 85 -17.45 6.15 -1.12
C LYS A 85 -18.91 6.58 -1.30
N ALA A 86 -19.66 5.86 -2.12
CA ALA A 86 -21.09 6.14 -2.34
C ALA A 86 -21.94 6.00 -1.06
N ARG A 87 -21.51 5.17 -0.11
CA ARG A 87 -22.18 4.93 1.18
C ARG A 87 -21.58 5.72 2.35
N GLY A 88 -20.70 6.70 2.07
CA GLY A 88 -20.06 7.51 3.10
C GLY A 88 -19.16 6.70 4.04
N TRP A 89 -18.42 5.74 3.49
CA TRP A 89 -17.48 4.85 4.19
C TRP A 89 -18.12 3.95 5.26
N LYS A 90 -19.36 3.50 4.98
CA LYS A 90 -20.12 2.58 5.83
C LYS A 90 -20.45 1.27 5.12
N THR A 91 -20.51 0.20 5.89
CA THR A 91 -20.96 -1.12 5.44
C THR A 91 -22.49 -1.16 5.28
N ALA A 92 -23.03 -2.25 4.74
CA ALA A 92 -24.48 -2.45 4.66
C ALA A 92 -25.17 -2.43 6.04
N ALA A 93 -24.45 -2.81 7.11
CA ALA A 93 -24.90 -2.74 8.49
C ALA A 93 -24.83 -1.32 9.10
N LYS A 94 -24.48 -0.29 8.31
CA LYS A 94 -24.26 1.11 8.74
C LYS A 94 -23.09 1.33 9.70
N GLU A 95 -22.24 0.32 9.85
CA GLU A 95 -21.00 0.41 10.62
C GLU A 95 -19.87 1.00 9.76
N PRO A 96 -18.85 1.64 10.37
CA PRO A 96 -17.66 2.07 9.64
C PRO A 96 -16.97 0.91 8.92
N VAL A 97 -16.49 1.15 7.71
CA VAL A 97 -15.66 0.17 6.99
C VAL A 97 -14.38 -0.10 7.78
N LYS A 98 -13.96 -1.36 7.85
CA LYS A 98 -12.69 -1.73 8.49
C LYS A 98 -11.54 -1.02 7.78
N ASN A 99 -10.65 -0.38 8.55
CA ASN A 99 -9.56 0.45 8.04
C ASN A 99 -10.02 1.66 7.18
N ALA A 100 -11.22 2.19 7.44
CA ALA A 100 -11.74 3.34 6.70
C ALA A 100 -10.81 4.56 6.72
N ASP A 101 -10.02 4.72 7.78
CA ASP A 101 -8.98 5.74 7.92
C ASP A 101 -7.92 5.63 6.81
N LEU A 102 -7.39 4.43 6.61
CA LEU A 102 -6.37 4.17 5.58
C LEU A 102 -6.97 4.18 4.17
N TRP A 103 -8.18 3.66 3.99
CA TRP A 103 -8.83 3.68 2.69
C TRP A 103 -9.13 5.10 2.21
N GLN A 104 -9.55 6.00 3.12
CA GLN A 104 -9.74 7.41 2.80
C GLN A 104 -8.41 8.11 2.45
N ALA A 105 -7.34 7.82 3.21
CA ALA A 105 -6.02 8.35 2.91
C ALA A 105 -5.50 7.85 1.55
N LEU A 106 -5.71 6.57 1.23
CA LEU A 106 -5.36 6.00 -0.06
C LEU A 106 -6.16 6.63 -1.21
N ASP A 107 -7.47 6.84 -1.03
CA ASP A 107 -8.32 7.50 -2.03
C ASP A 107 -7.85 8.93 -2.33
N ALA A 108 -7.48 9.68 -1.30
CA ALA A 108 -6.95 11.03 -1.45
C ALA A 108 -5.57 11.02 -2.13
N ALA A 109 -4.69 10.09 -1.77
CA ALA A 109 -3.37 9.96 -2.36
C ALA A 109 -3.46 9.59 -3.85
N GLN A 110 -4.29 8.60 -4.20
CA GLN A 110 -4.41 8.15 -5.59
C GLN A 110 -5.02 9.19 -6.52
N ALA A 111 -5.91 10.06 -6.03
CA ALA A 111 -6.63 11.05 -6.86
C ALA A 111 -5.69 12.02 -7.60
N ARG A 112 -4.44 12.18 -7.12
CA ARG A 112 -3.42 13.05 -7.73
C ARG A 112 -2.67 12.40 -8.90
N HIS A 113 -2.81 11.10 -9.11
CA HIS A 113 -2.01 10.31 -10.04
C HIS A 113 -2.89 9.53 -11.01
N LYS A 114 -2.34 9.18 -12.17
CA LYS A 114 -2.94 8.17 -13.05
C LYS A 114 -2.34 6.83 -12.69
N ILE A 115 -3.11 5.99 -11.99
CA ILE A 115 -2.60 4.72 -11.44
C ILE A 115 -3.07 3.52 -12.27
N GLU A 116 -2.13 2.66 -12.63
CA GLU A 116 -2.35 1.30 -13.08
C GLU A 116 -2.02 0.34 -11.93
N TRP A 117 -2.96 -0.52 -11.58
CA TRP A 117 -2.79 -1.51 -10.51
C TRP A 117 -2.42 -2.86 -11.10
N ARG A 118 -1.29 -3.40 -10.66
CA ARG A 118 -0.79 -4.73 -11.06
C ARG A 118 -0.71 -5.62 -9.84
N TRP A 119 -1.66 -6.54 -9.76
CA TRP A 119 -1.55 -7.62 -8.80
C TRP A 119 -0.48 -8.60 -9.28
N VAL A 120 0.51 -8.84 -8.43
CA VAL A 120 1.53 -9.87 -8.65
C VAL A 120 1.28 -11.02 -7.69
N LYS A 121 1.61 -12.24 -8.10
CA LYS A 121 1.54 -13.38 -7.18
C LYS A 121 2.74 -13.30 -6.24
N GLY A 122 2.51 -13.30 -4.92
CA GLY A 122 3.57 -13.33 -3.92
C GLY A 122 4.57 -14.47 -4.18
N HIS A 123 5.86 -14.18 -3.96
CA HIS A 123 7.01 -15.10 -4.16
C HIS A 123 7.26 -15.58 -5.60
N ALA A 124 6.85 -14.82 -6.62
CA ALA A 124 7.09 -15.17 -8.03
C ALA A 124 8.41 -14.61 -8.62
N GLY A 125 9.41 -14.26 -7.80
CA GLY A 125 10.73 -13.84 -8.30
C GLY A 125 10.75 -12.46 -8.97
N HIS A 126 9.90 -11.53 -8.52
CA HIS A 126 9.98 -10.13 -8.95
C HIS A 126 10.90 -9.37 -8.00
N ASP A 127 12.12 -9.05 -8.45
CA ASP A 127 13.15 -8.33 -7.67
C ASP A 127 12.60 -7.12 -6.89
N GLY A 128 11.66 -6.38 -7.49
CA GLY A 128 11.03 -5.22 -6.85
C GLY A 128 10.13 -5.57 -5.66
N ASN A 129 9.36 -6.67 -5.75
CA ASN A 129 8.49 -7.12 -4.65
C ASN A 129 9.32 -7.74 -3.52
N GLU A 130 10.34 -8.52 -3.85
CA GLU A 130 11.27 -9.06 -2.84
C GLU A 130 11.98 -7.93 -2.09
N ARG A 131 12.31 -6.84 -2.79
CA ARG A 131 12.86 -5.66 -2.12
C ARG A 131 11.84 -4.98 -1.21
N ALA A 132 10.59 -4.89 -1.63
CA ALA A 132 9.51 -4.33 -0.80
C ALA A 132 9.26 -5.19 0.47
N ASP A 133 9.25 -6.52 0.36
CA ASP A 133 9.17 -7.45 1.49
C ASP A 133 10.33 -7.25 2.48
N ALA A 134 11.56 -7.16 1.96
CA ALA A 134 12.74 -6.89 2.79
C ALA A 134 12.62 -5.56 3.54
N LEU A 135 12.11 -4.51 2.87
CA LEU A 135 11.84 -3.21 3.49
C LEU A 135 10.74 -3.29 4.55
N ALA A 136 9.68 -4.06 4.32
CA ALA A 136 8.62 -4.28 5.30
C ALA A 136 9.15 -4.96 6.56
N ASN A 137 10.01 -5.98 6.40
CA ASN A 137 10.67 -6.66 7.53
C ASN A 137 11.63 -5.73 8.28
N LEU A 138 12.34 -4.83 7.59
CA LEU A 138 13.12 -3.77 8.25
C LEU A 138 12.19 -2.83 9.06
N GLY A 139 11.02 -2.51 8.51
CA GLY A 139 9.96 -1.76 9.21
C GLY A 139 9.49 -2.45 10.50
N VAL A 140 9.28 -3.76 10.48
CA VAL A 140 8.92 -4.52 11.70
C VAL A 140 10.03 -4.44 12.75
N GLY A 141 11.29 -4.43 12.32
CA GLY A 141 12.46 -4.33 13.18
C GLY A 141 12.69 -2.93 13.76
N SER A 142 12.18 -1.88 13.12
CA SER A 142 12.39 -0.48 13.56
C SER A 142 11.50 -0.06 14.72
N VAL A 143 10.41 -0.80 14.97
CA VAL A 143 9.56 -0.62 16.15
C VAL A 143 10.01 -1.55 17.26
N SER A 144 10.18 -1.04 18.49
CA SER A 144 10.59 -1.82 19.66
C SER A 144 9.38 -2.35 20.42
#